data_AF-A0A358SLN2-F1
#
_entry.id   AF-A0A358SLN2-F1
#
_cell.length_a   1.000
_cell.length_b   1.000
_cell.length_c   1.000
_cell.angle_alpha   90.00
_cell.angle_beta   90.00
_cell.angle_gamma   90.00
#
_symmetry.space_group_name_H-M   'P 1'
#
loop_
_entity.id
_entity.type
_entity.pdbx_description
1 polymer ?
#
loop_
_entity_poly.entity_id
_entity_poly.type
_entity_poly.pdbx_seq_one_letter_code
_entity_poly.pdbx_strand_id
1 'polypeptide(L)'
;METAAESHLRLLAKQAVALAEPGDEFAAAWASLHAVAHACTMLGLITGPAAEAVLTAASAAVTARGLPASWLPGRPAGDDSWQRRSRGPAGLRWTPRVVAPGPARLATAVADLRFGWLRLSRGGLRFPLQAMSPGTGLLVRHAGLALAEVSLADDAGRRYQMYWDRGSGTARHWVGEVVARPAPPADAGWLEFRALGSPAAARVAVGAPRPGPAGPADPPWPTAAECYLALLCAQDPPPAIGRSRGRQVAAAVAEALYFTGAIPPDSPLLRRALGRARRSTRPARLAAWPDPVRQGMQPDVQIAVCAALPFAGSAVVIEGLCGWGEHIQLLLYGWPWTQGDCWPAAIPAFTVRVVDDQGGEHVGRLGGWTGYGEGEGRGEFTLWPAVPARVRRLRVIVSTLWEAAWADIELPPR
;
A
#
# COMPACT_ATOMS: atom_id res chain seq x y z
N MET A 1 -9.20 -0.92 -33.38
CA MET A 1 -9.30 -2.40 -33.42
C MET A 1 -9.86 -2.85 -32.09
N GLU A 2 -10.90 -3.67 -32.11
CA GLU A 2 -11.51 -4.25 -30.90
C GLU A 2 -10.58 -5.32 -30.32
N THR A 3 -10.39 -5.35 -28.99
CA THR A 3 -9.54 -6.35 -28.33
C THR A 3 -10.35 -7.60 -27.97
N ALA A 4 -9.67 -8.75 -27.82
CA ALA A 4 -10.33 -9.99 -27.37
C ALA A 4 -11.04 -9.82 -26.01
N ALA A 5 -10.49 -8.98 -25.13
CA ALA A 5 -11.09 -8.64 -23.84
C ALA A 5 -12.39 -7.84 -24.01
N GLU A 6 -12.41 -6.86 -24.91
CA GLU A 6 -13.62 -6.09 -25.20
C GLU A 6 -14.72 -6.97 -25.81
N SER A 7 -14.38 -7.83 -26.77
CA SER A 7 -15.35 -8.76 -27.37
C SER A 7 -15.94 -9.74 -26.36
N HIS A 8 -15.11 -10.28 -25.45
CA HIS A 8 -15.58 -11.16 -24.38
C HIS A 8 -16.50 -10.42 -23.40
N LEU A 9 -16.13 -9.20 -23.01
CA LEU A 9 -16.95 -8.38 -22.12
C LEU A 9 -18.32 -8.06 -22.74
N ARG A 10 -18.36 -7.75 -24.05
CA ARG A 10 -19.60 -7.55 -24.80
C ARG A 10 -20.45 -8.82 -24.87
N LEU A 11 -19.83 -10.00 -24.98
CA LEU A 11 -20.54 -11.29 -24.93
C LEU A 11 -21.20 -11.52 -23.57
N LEU A 12 -20.45 -11.34 -22.48
CA LEU A 12 -20.98 -11.44 -21.11
C LEU A 12 -22.12 -10.45 -20.87
N ALA A 13 -21.98 -9.22 -21.38
CA ALA A 13 -23.04 -8.20 -21.29
C ALA A 13 -24.33 -8.67 -21.99
N LYS A 14 -24.23 -9.22 -23.21
CA LYS A 14 -25.37 -9.78 -23.93
C LYS A 14 -26.03 -10.92 -23.17
N GLN A 15 -25.24 -11.82 -22.60
CA GLN A 15 -25.75 -12.95 -21.81
C GLN A 15 -26.47 -12.49 -20.54
N ALA A 16 -25.89 -11.55 -19.80
CA ALA A 16 -26.52 -10.99 -18.61
C ALA A 16 -27.83 -10.26 -18.93
N VAL A 17 -27.87 -9.49 -20.03
CA VAL A 17 -29.08 -8.79 -20.51
C VAL A 17 -30.16 -9.76 -21.00
N ALA A 18 -29.78 -10.93 -21.52
CA ALA A 18 -30.72 -11.92 -22.05
C ALA A 18 -31.52 -12.65 -20.95
N LEU A 19 -30.99 -12.71 -19.72
CA LEU A 19 -31.69 -13.32 -18.60
C LEU A 19 -33.05 -12.65 -18.38
N ALA A 20 -34.09 -13.49 -18.32
CA ALA A 20 -35.47 -13.05 -18.44
C ALA A 20 -36.04 -12.41 -17.16
N GLU A 21 -35.55 -12.83 -15.99
CA GLU A 21 -36.14 -12.52 -14.68
C GLU A 21 -35.07 -12.02 -13.69
N PRO A 22 -35.36 -11.01 -12.85
CA PRO A 22 -34.52 -10.63 -11.72
C PRO A 22 -34.47 -11.76 -10.69
N GLY A 23 -33.28 -12.31 -10.48
CA GLY A 23 -33.06 -13.37 -9.50
C GLY A 23 -31.58 -13.56 -9.21
N ASP A 24 -31.24 -14.62 -8.47
CA ASP A 24 -29.87 -14.94 -8.10
C ASP A 24 -28.96 -15.14 -9.32
N GLU A 25 -29.48 -15.70 -10.41
CA GLU A 25 -28.74 -15.89 -11.66
C GLU A 25 -28.42 -14.56 -12.35
N PHE A 26 -29.40 -13.66 -12.43
CA PHE A 26 -29.18 -12.30 -12.93
C PHE A 26 -28.17 -11.54 -12.06
N ALA A 27 -28.30 -11.63 -10.73
CA ALA A 27 -27.37 -11.02 -9.78
C ALA A 27 -25.93 -11.52 -9.98
N ALA A 28 -25.77 -12.83 -10.17
CA ALA A 28 -24.48 -13.47 -10.38
C ALA A 28 -23.86 -13.10 -11.74
N ALA A 29 -24.66 -13.11 -12.81
CA ALA A 29 -24.21 -12.71 -14.15
C ALA A 29 -23.79 -11.24 -14.19
N TRP A 30 -24.58 -10.36 -13.55
CA TRP A 30 -24.28 -8.94 -13.47
C TRP A 30 -23.02 -8.66 -12.65
N ALA A 31 -22.86 -9.30 -11.49
CA ALA A 31 -21.64 -9.20 -10.70
C ALA A 31 -20.40 -9.72 -11.45
N SER A 32 -20.55 -10.81 -12.21
CA SER A 32 -19.48 -11.40 -13.01
C SER A 32 -19.04 -10.45 -14.14
N LEU A 33 -19.99 -9.82 -14.83
CA LEU A 33 -19.71 -8.80 -15.85
C LEU A 33 -18.85 -7.65 -15.28
N HIS A 34 -19.24 -7.11 -14.12
CA HIS A 34 -18.50 -6.04 -13.46
C HIS A 34 -17.11 -6.49 -13.00
N ALA A 35 -17.01 -7.67 -12.39
CA ALA A 35 -15.73 -8.22 -11.96
C ALA A 35 -14.74 -8.42 -13.12
N VAL A 36 -15.23 -8.92 -14.27
CA VAL A 36 -14.42 -9.07 -15.48
C VAL A 36 -13.99 -7.70 -16.02
N ALA A 37 -14.91 -6.72 -16.07
CA ALA A 37 -14.57 -5.36 -16.47
C ALA A 37 -13.46 -4.75 -15.58
N HIS A 38 -13.56 -4.91 -14.26
CA HIS A 38 -12.55 -4.46 -13.31
C HIS A 38 -11.21 -5.18 -13.52
N ALA A 39 -11.22 -6.51 -13.61
CA ALA A 39 -10.00 -7.31 -13.79
C ALA A 39 -9.29 -6.94 -15.10
N CYS A 40 -10.01 -6.85 -16.22
CA CYS A 40 -9.45 -6.49 -17.51
C CYS A 40 -8.92 -5.05 -17.54
N THR A 41 -9.60 -4.11 -16.88
CA THR A 41 -9.15 -2.71 -16.79
C THR A 41 -7.89 -2.60 -15.93
N MET A 42 -7.90 -3.23 -14.74
CA MET A 42 -6.76 -3.27 -13.84
C MET A 42 -5.52 -3.84 -14.52
N LEU A 43 -5.67 -4.93 -15.28
CA LEU A 43 -4.56 -5.61 -15.96
C LEU A 43 -4.16 -4.95 -17.29
N GLY A 44 -4.82 -3.86 -17.70
CA GLY A 44 -4.52 -3.16 -18.95
C GLY A 44 -4.94 -3.91 -20.22
N LEU A 45 -5.83 -4.92 -20.11
CA LEU A 45 -6.37 -5.70 -21.24
C LEU A 45 -7.44 -4.92 -22.02
N ILE A 46 -8.08 -3.97 -21.36
CA ILE A 46 -9.05 -3.03 -21.93
C ILE A 46 -8.85 -1.66 -21.25
N THR A 47 -9.11 -0.57 -21.97
CA THR A 47 -9.11 0.78 -21.38
C THR A 47 -10.36 1.01 -20.53
N GLY A 48 -10.28 1.81 -19.47
CA GLY A 48 -11.44 2.18 -18.66
C GLY A 48 -12.63 2.73 -19.46
N PRO A 49 -12.43 3.67 -20.42
CA PRO A 49 -13.52 4.18 -21.26
C PRO A 49 -14.22 3.12 -22.09
N ALA A 50 -13.47 2.14 -22.62
CA ALA A 50 -14.06 1.04 -23.39
C ALA A 50 -14.86 0.07 -22.49
N ALA A 51 -14.35 -0.26 -21.30
CA ALA A 51 -15.11 -1.06 -20.32
C ALA A 51 -16.38 -0.33 -19.86
N GLU A 52 -16.28 0.98 -19.58
CA GLU A 52 -17.42 1.83 -19.19
C GLU A 52 -18.47 1.92 -20.30
N ALA A 53 -18.06 2.01 -21.57
CA ALA A 53 -18.99 2.01 -22.70
C ALA A 53 -19.81 0.71 -22.76
N VAL A 54 -19.17 -0.45 -22.56
CA VAL A 54 -19.87 -1.76 -22.55
C VAL A 54 -20.83 -1.86 -21.36
N LEU A 55 -20.40 -1.47 -20.17
CA LEU A 55 -21.24 -1.50 -18.96
C LEU A 55 -22.43 -0.53 -19.07
N THR A 56 -22.21 0.67 -19.61
CA THR A 56 -23.27 1.67 -19.86
C THR A 56 -24.30 1.16 -20.86
N ALA A 57 -23.86 0.56 -21.97
CA ALA A 57 -24.76 -0.02 -22.96
C ALA A 57 -25.59 -1.18 -22.38
N ALA A 58 -24.95 -2.06 -21.59
CA ALA A 58 -25.65 -3.14 -20.89
C ALA A 58 -26.68 -2.60 -19.89
N SER A 59 -26.31 -1.57 -19.12
CA SER A 59 -27.17 -0.91 -18.14
C SER A 59 -28.41 -0.27 -18.80
N ALA A 60 -28.22 0.40 -19.92
CA ALA A 60 -29.32 0.98 -20.70
C ALA A 60 -30.28 -0.11 -21.20
N ALA A 61 -29.76 -1.24 -21.67
CA ALA A 61 -30.57 -2.37 -22.13
C ALA A 61 -31.36 -3.04 -20.98
N VAL A 62 -30.75 -3.20 -19.80
CA VAL A 62 -31.41 -3.68 -18.58
C VAL A 62 -32.53 -2.72 -18.14
N THR A 63 -32.25 -1.41 -18.18
CA THR A 63 -33.23 -0.37 -17.82
C THR A 63 -34.42 -0.35 -18.79
N ALA A 64 -34.18 -0.52 -20.09
CA ALA A 64 -35.23 -0.61 -21.11
C ALA A 64 -36.17 -1.81 -20.89
N ARG A 65 -35.74 -2.82 -20.14
CA ARG A 65 -36.55 -3.99 -19.73
C ARG A 65 -37.29 -3.78 -18.40
N GLY A 66 -37.25 -2.58 -17.81
CA GLY A 66 -37.97 -2.24 -16.58
C GLY A 66 -37.28 -2.66 -15.28
N LEU A 67 -35.99 -3.04 -15.33
CA LEU A 67 -35.25 -3.46 -14.15
C LEU A 67 -34.62 -2.25 -13.41
N PRO A 68 -34.62 -2.24 -12.06
CA PRO A 68 -34.22 -1.06 -11.30
C PRO A 68 -32.71 -0.77 -11.36
N ALA A 69 -32.37 0.50 -11.51
CA ALA A 69 -31.00 1.02 -11.53
C ALA A 69 -30.20 0.76 -10.24
N SER A 70 -30.85 0.39 -9.14
CA SER A 70 -30.20 0.06 -7.86
C SER A 70 -29.35 -1.22 -7.90
N TRP A 71 -29.42 -1.99 -8.99
CA TRP A 71 -28.61 -3.18 -9.22
C TRP A 71 -27.30 -2.88 -9.95
N LEU A 72 -27.07 -1.62 -10.35
CA LEU A 72 -25.88 -1.19 -11.06
C LEU A 72 -24.76 -0.88 -10.05
N PRO A 73 -23.69 -1.70 -9.96
CA PRO A 73 -22.47 -1.26 -9.31
C PRO A 73 -21.97 0.02 -9.98
N GLY A 74 -21.32 0.88 -9.20
CA GLY A 74 -20.72 2.12 -9.69
C GLY A 74 -19.68 1.87 -10.80
N ARG A 75 -19.20 2.98 -11.39
CA ARG A 75 -18.16 3.02 -12.42
C ARG A 75 -17.02 2.03 -12.11
N PRO A 76 -16.46 1.30 -13.10
CA PRO A 76 -15.37 0.38 -12.85
C PRO A 76 -14.15 1.13 -12.31
N ALA A 77 -14.02 1.12 -10.98
CA ALA A 77 -12.88 1.64 -10.26
C ALA A 77 -11.65 0.76 -10.55
N GLY A 78 -10.67 1.33 -11.25
CA GLY A 78 -9.47 0.61 -11.74
C GLY A 78 -8.74 1.32 -12.89
N ASP A 79 -9.40 2.23 -13.61
CA ASP A 79 -8.76 3.01 -14.70
C ASP A 79 -7.60 3.87 -14.17
N ASP A 80 -7.78 4.49 -13.00
CA ASP A 80 -6.77 5.31 -12.33
C ASP A 80 -5.47 4.57 -12.02
N SER A 81 -5.52 3.28 -11.65
CA SER A 81 -4.33 2.54 -11.23
C SER A 81 -3.43 2.23 -12.42
N TRP A 82 -4.01 1.71 -13.51
CA TRP A 82 -3.30 1.42 -14.74
C TRP A 82 -2.85 2.70 -15.44
N GLN A 83 -3.67 3.75 -15.46
CA GLN A 83 -3.29 5.05 -16.02
C GLN A 83 -2.15 5.72 -15.26
N ARG A 84 -2.14 5.65 -13.92
CA ARG A 84 -1.00 6.13 -13.14
C ARG A 84 0.24 5.33 -13.53
N ARG A 85 0.15 4.00 -13.54
CA ARG A 85 1.27 3.12 -13.90
C ARG A 85 1.83 3.39 -15.30
N SER A 86 0.97 3.63 -16.30
CA SER A 86 1.39 3.88 -17.68
C SER A 86 2.12 5.22 -17.86
N ARG A 87 1.88 6.20 -16.99
CA ARG A 87 2.66 7.45 -16.94
C ARG A 87 4.05 7.26 -16.31
N GLY A 88 4.24 6.17 -15.57
CA GLY A 88 5.48 5.82 -14.89
C GLY A 88 5.78 6.69 -13.65
N PRO A 89 6.78 6.31 -12.85
CA PRO A 89 7.11 7.00 -11.60
C PRO A 89 7.92 8.30 -11.80
N ALA A 90 8.05 8.79 -13.03
CA ALA A 90 8.81 9.98 -13.32
C ALA A 90 8.13 11.23 -12.72
N GLY A 91 8.92 12.07 -12.05
CA GLY A 91 8.42 13.35 -11.49
C GLY A 91 7.78 13.27 -10.11
N LEU A 92 7.76 12.09 -9.47
CA LEU A 92 7.34 11.94 -8.08
C LEU A 92 8.20 12.83 -7.17
N ARG A 93 7.53 13.67 -6.37
CA ARG A 93 8.21 14.67 -5.54
C ARG A 93 8.60 14.11 -4.19
N TRP A 94 7.79 13.20 -3.62
CA TRP A 94 7.95 12.75 -2.24
C TRP A 94 8.65 11.39 -2.10
N THR A 95 9.13 10.81 -3.19
CA THR A 95 9.96 9.59 -3.12
C THR A 95 11.15 9.82 -2.19
N PRO A 96 11.26 9.07 -1.08
CA PRO A 96 12.36 9.24 -0.14
C PRO A 96 13.70 8.95 -0.80
N ARG A 97 14.68 9.82 -0.53
CA ARG A 97 16.08 9.68 -0.99
C ARG A 97 17.04 9.47 0.18
N VAL A 98 16.70 10.03 1.33
CA VAL A 98 17.40 9.82 2.59
C VAL A 98 16.34 9.61 3.67
N VAL A 99 16.56 8.62 4.51
CA VAL A 99 15.79 8.41 5.74
C VAL A 99 16.75 8.42 6.91
N ALA A 100 16.38 9.13 7.97
CA ALA A 100 17.10 9.16 9.23
C ALA A 100 16.14 8.92 10.40
N PRO A 101 16.57 8.27 11.48
CA PRO A 101 15.78 8.24 12.72
C PRO A 101 15.63 9.68 13.22
N GLY A 102 14.42 10.08 13.62
CA GLY A 102 14.20 11.43 14.16
C GLY A 102 14.82 11.63 15.53
N PRO A 103 14.87 12.89 16.01
CA PRO A 103 15.27 13.13 17.37
C PRO A 103 14.26 12.47 18.32
N ALA A 104 14.77 11.68 19.27
CA ALA A 104 13.92 10.84 20.11
C ALA A 104 12.86 11.66 20.86
N ARG A 105 13.23 12.83 21.41
CA ARG A 105 12.33 13.78 22.09
C ARG A 105 12.87 15.22 22.07
N LEU A 106 11.96 16.19 22.07
CA LEU A 106 12.25 17.59 22.34
C LEU A 106 11.12 18.18 23.20
N ALA A 107 11.44 18.70 24.37
CA ALA A 107 10.48 19.39 25.22
C ALA A 107 10.37 20.87 24.81
N THR A 108 9.14 21.35 24.63
CA THR A 108 8.85 22.78 24.44
C THR A 108 8.04 23.32 25.63
N ALA A 109 7.71 24.61 25.64
CA ALA A 109 6.88 25.18 26.71
C ALA A 109 5.44 24.63 26.68
N VAL A 110 4.98 24.09 25.55
CA VAL A 110 3.59 23.66 25.35
C VAL A 110 3.39 22.16 25.23
N ALA A 111 4.42 21.42 24.79
CA ALA A 111 4.31 19.98 24.61
C ALA A 111 5.68 19.28 24.61
N ASP A 112 5.66 18.01 24.99
CA ASP A 112 6.73 17.08 24.66
C ASP A 112 6.52 16.57 23.24
N LEU A 113 7.49 16.84 22.38
CA LEU A 113 7.50 16.43 20.98
C LEU A 113 8.34 15.18 20.79
N ARG A 114 7.80 14.23 20.03
CA ARG A 114 8.44 13.00 19.59
C ARG A 114 8.42 12.95 18.08
N PHE A 115 9.58 12.77 17.50
CA PHE A 115 9.74 12.73 16.06
C PHE A 115 10.01 11.29 15.65
N GLY A 116 9.27 10.78 14.67
CA GLY A 116 9.65 9.53 14.03
C GLY A 116 10.65 9.79 12.92
N TRP A 117 10.55 9.06 11.82
CA TRP A 117 11.54 9.10 10.74
C TRP A 117 11.55 10.41 9.95
N LEU A 118 12.73 11.00 9.80
CA LEU A 118 12.99 12.10 8.88
C LEU A 118 13.17 11.54 7.48
N ARG A 119 12.36 12.00 6.51
CA ARG A 119 12.39 11.56 5.11
C ARG A 119 12.67 12.76 4.21
N LEU A 120 13.83 12.77 3.59
CA LEU A 120 14.22 13.80 2.63
C LEU A 120 13.85 13.37 1.21
N SER A 121 13.20 14.26 0.48
CA SER A 121 12.77 14.06 -0.91
C SER A 121 12.99 15.33 -1.72
N ARG A 122 12.70 15.31 -3.02
CA ARG A 122 12.72 16.53 -3.85
C ARG A 122 11.64 17.54 -3.45
N GLY A 123 10.55 17.06 -2.86
CA GLY A 123 9.42 17.88 -2.42
C GLY A 123 9.63 18.59 -1.08
N GLY A 124 10.63 18.18 -0.29
CA GLY A 124 10.86 18.68 1.06
C GLY A 124 11.31 17.58 2.01
N LEU A 125 11.35 17.94 3.29
CA LEU A 125 11.50 17.01 4.40
C LEU A 125 10.12 16.64 4.97
N ARG A 126 9.88 15.36 5.24
CA ARG A 126 8.66 14.85 5.89
C ARG A 126 8.98 13.99 7.09
N PHE A 127 8.24 14.15 8.18
CA PHE A 127 8.41 13.30 9.36
C PHE A 127 7.12 13.20 10.17
N PRO A 128 6.83 12.03 10.76
CA PRO A 128 5.72 11.92 11.68
C PRO A 128 6.11 12.58 13.00
N LEU A 129 5.17 13.32 13.59
CA LEU A 129 5.30 14.00 14.87
C LEU A 129 4.19 13.53 15.80
N GLN A 130 4.58 13.15 17.01
CA GLN A 130 3.68 12.96 18.14
C GLN A 130 3.94 14.09 19.15
N ALA A 131 2.88 14.80 19.55
CA ALA A 131 2.95 15.85 20.56
C ALA A 131 2.09 15.47 21.77
N MET A 132 2.63 15.62 22.97
CA MET A 132 1.93 15.34 24.23
C MET A 132 1.96 16.57 25.14
N SER A 133 0.80 17.03 25.59
CA SER A 133 0.72 18.14 26.55
C SER A 133 1.03 17.66 27.97
N PRO A 134 1.95 18.31 28.72
CA PRO A 134 2.35 17.88 30.06
C PRO A 134 1.33 18.23 31.17
N GLY A 135 0.26 18.98 30.86
CA GLY A 135 -0.64 19.56 31.88
C GLY A 135 -2.03 18.90 32.05
N THR A 136 -2.64 19.09 33.23
CA THR A 136 -4.02 18.70 33.55
C THR A 136 -5.09 19.70 33.07
N GLY A 137 -4.70 20.90 32.64
CA GLY A 137 -5.61 21.97 32.20
C GLY A 137 -6.20 21.78 30.80
N LEU A 138 -7.39 22.33 30.58
CA LEU A 138 -8.19 22.30 29.33
C LEU A 138 -7.68 23.24 28.21
N LEU A 139 -6.37 23.45 28.09
CA LEU A 139 -5.86 24.25 26.98
C LEU A 139 -5.74 23.36 25.74
N VAL A 140 -6.66 23.58 24.78
CA VAL A 140 -6.64 23.00 23.43
C VAL A 140 -5.47 23.58 22.64
N ARG A 141 -4.23 23.20 23.00
CA ARG A 141 -3.03 23.63 22.26
C ARG A 141 -2.77 22.65 21.14
N HIS A 142 -3.20 22.98 19.92
CA HIS A 142 -3.01 22.11 18.76
C HIS A 142 -1.52 21.94 18.41
N ALA A 143 -1.15 20.80 17.82
CA ALA A 143 0.23 20.45 17.46
C ALA A 143 0.98 21.54 16.65
N GLY A 144 0.27 22.38 15.89
CA GLY A 144 0.86 23.50 15.16
C GLY A 144 1.48 24.57 16.06
N LEU A 145 0.95 24.78 17.26
CA LEU A 145 1.53 25.73 18.23
C LEU A 145 2.84 25.18 18.81
N ALA A 146 2.87 23.89 19.15
CA ALA A 146 4.09 23.24 19.62
C ALA A 146 5.18 23.24 18.53
N LEU A 147 4.77 23.02 17.27
CA LEU A 147 5.67 23.08 16.13
C LEU A 147 6.23 24.49 15.89
N ALA A 148 5.45 25.54 16.14
CA ALA A 148 5.91 26.93 16.04
C ALA A 148 6.98 27.29 17.09
N GLU A 149 7.06 26.54 18.18
CA GLU A 149 8.14 26.66 19.18
C GLU A 149 9.41 25.90 18.81
N VAL A 150 9.44 25.24 17.66
CA VAL A 150 10.63 24.52 17.18
C VAL A 150 11.19 25.23 15.97
N SER A 151 12.50 25.43 15.97
CA SER A 151 13.25 25.83 14.79
C SER A 151 14.00 24.64 14.23
N LEU A 152 14.11 24.59 12.90
CA LEU A 152 14.84 23.56 12.18
C LEU A 152 15.91 24.24 11.30
N ALA A 153 17.16 23.81 11.45
CA ALA A 153 18.27 24.26 10.62
C ALA A 153 19.20 23.12 10.22
N ASP A 154 19.96 23.30 9.14
CA ASP A 154 21.03 22.39 8.74
C ASP A 154 22.42 22.87 9.19
N ASP A 155 23.43 22.09 8.83
CA ASP A 155 24.85 22.33 9.09
C ASP A 155 25.44 23.57 8.41
N ALA A 156 24.80 24.05 7.34
CA ALA A 156 25.11 25.32 6.70
C ALA A 156 24.33 26.51 7.31
N GLY A 157 23.51 26.26 8.35
CA GLY A 157 22.70 27.27 9.01
C GLY A 157 21.44 27.68 8.24
N ARG A 158 21.07 26.98 7.16
CA ARG A 158 19.82 27.25 6.43
C ARG A 158 18.64 26.83 7.28
N ARG A 159 17.59 27.67 7.29
CA ARG A 159 16.39 27.47 8.10
C ARG A 159 15.23 26.93 7.28
N TYR A 160 14.42 26.10 7.91
CA TYR A 160 13.30 25.43 7.28
C TYR A 160 11.98 25.83 7.95
N GLN A 161 10.97 26.15 7.12
CA GLN A 161 9.62 26.39 7.61
C GLN A 161 8.90 25.06 7.74
N MET A 162 8.37 24.79 8.93
CA MET A 162 7.65 23.56 9.24
C MET A 162 6.14 23.80 9.23
N TYR A 163 5.40 22.90 8.60
CA TYR A 163 3.95 22.95 8.49
C TYR A 163 3.37 21.61 8.92
N TRP A 164 2.27 21.68 9.67
CA TRP A 164 1.45 20.52 9.95
C TRP A 164 0.66 20.15 8.68
N ASP A 165 0.97 19.00 8.07
CA ASP A 165 0.35 18.57 6.82
C ASP A 165 -0.98 17.86 7.10
N ARG A 166 -0.91 16.78 7.91
CA ARG A 166 -2.07 15.97 8.28
C ARG A 166 -1.90 15.42 9.67
N GLY A 167 -3.00 15.10 10.34
CA GLY A 167 -2.94 14.42 11.62
C GLY A 167 -4.28 14.39 12.32
N SER A 168 -4.31 13.71 13.45
CA SER A 168 -5.44 13.66 14.35
C SER A 168 -4.95 13.83 15.78
N GLY A 169 -5.84 14.19 16.66
CA GLY A 169 -5.48 14.33 18.06
C GLY A 169 -6.67 14.62 18.94
N THR A 170 -6.38 14.51 20.22
CA THR A 170 -7.25 14.92 21.32
C THR A 170 -6.71 16.20 21.93
N ALA A 171 -7.34 16.72 22.97
CA ALA A 171 -6.86 17.91 23.68
C ALA A 171 -5.48 17.74 24.35
N ARG A 172 -4.92 16.53 24.44
CA ARG A 172 -3.65 16.26 25.13
C ARG A 172 -2.62 15.48 24.32
N HIS A 173 -3.04 14.89 23.21
CA HIS A 173 -2.19 14.01 22.42
C HIS A 173 -2.54 14.17 20.95
N TRP A 174 -1.54 14.50 20.14
CA TRP A 174 -1.66 14.67 18.70
C TRP A 174 -0.64 13.80 17.99
N VAL A 175 -1.04 13.21 16.87
CA VAL A 175 -0.19 12.44 15.98
C VAL A 175 -0.45 12.91 14.55
N GLY A 176 0.61 13.19 13.82
CA GLY A 176 0.47 13.63 12.44
C GLY A 176 1.78 13.65 11.69
N GLU A 177 1.73 14.21 10.49
CA GLU A 177 2.83 14.36 9.56
C GLU A 177 3.18 15.85 9.46
N VAL A 178 4.46 16.17 9.59
CA VAL A 178 5.03 17.49 9.40
C VAL A 178 5.78 17.53 8.07
N VAL A 179 5.63 18.64 7.35
CA VAL A 179 6.39 18.96 6.14
C VAL A 179 7.27 20.17 6.43
N ALA A 180 8.55 20.07 6.09
CA ALA A 180 9.51 21.16 6.16
C ALA A 180 9.98 21.58 4.76
N ARG A 181 9.99 22.89 4.49
CA ARG A 181 10.41 23.49 3.21
C ARG A 181 11.39 24.65 3.40
N PRO A 182 12.29 24.91 2.43
CA PRO A 182 12.51 24.14 1.19
C PRO A 182 13.11 22.74 1.46
N ALA A 183 13.30 21.91 0.43
CA ALA A 183 14.01 20.64 0.63
C ALA A 183 15.46 20.92 1.04
N PRO A 184 15.98 20.27 2.10
CA PRO A 184 17.41 20.25 2.36
C PRO A 184 18.18 19.79 1.11
N PRO A 185 19.36 20.38 0.84
CA PRO A 185 20.19 19.89 -0.26
C PRO A 185 20.71 18.49 0.05
N ALA A 186 21.20 17.81 -0.98
CA ALA A 186 21.67 16.43 -0.86
C ALA A 186 22.95 16.27 -0.02
N ASP A 187 23.68 17.37 0.23
CA ASP A 187 24.95 17.42 0.96
C ASP A 187 24.80 17.86 2.42
N ALA A 188 23.59 18.13 2.90
CA ALA A 188 23.37 18.46 4.32
C ALA A 188 23.76 17.27 5.20
N GLY A 189 24.77 17.45 6.06
CA GLY A 189 25.28 16.38 6.92
C GLY A 189 24.43 16.14 8.17
N TRP A 190 23.72 17.17 8.65
CA TRP A 190 22.79 17.04 9.77
C TRP A 190 21.67 18.08 9.74
N LEU A 191 20.59 17.75 10.47
CA LEU A 191 19.49 18.64 10.78
C LEU A 191 19.40 18.80 12.30
N GLU A 192 19.20 20.03 12.77
CA GLU A 192 19.08 20.34 14.20
C GLU A 192 17.74 20.99 14.49
N PHE A 193 17.04 20.39 15.44
CA PHE A 193 15.78 20.88 16.00
C PHE A 193 16.09 21.59 17.32
N ARG A 194 15.66 22.83 17.47
CA ARG A 194 15.80 23.59 18.72
C ARG A 194 14.47 24.11 19.21
N ALA A 195 14.18 23.91 20.48
CA ALA A 195 13.03 24.52 21.13
C ALA A 195 13.34 25.99 21.46
N LEU A 196 12.44 26.90 21.11
CA LEU A 196 12.57 28.32 21.40
C LEU A 196 12.60 28.54 22.92
N GLY A 197 13.53 29.37 23.38
CA GLY A 197 13.68 29.69 24.81
C GLY A 197 14.28 28.56 25.66
N SER A 198 14.75 27.47 25.05
CA SER A 198 15.39 26.34 25.73
C SER A 198 16.78 26.08 25.14
N PRO A 199 17.77 25.68 25.97
CA PRO A 199 19.05 25.19 25.44
C PRO A 199 18.92 23.79 24.80
N ALA A 200 17.76 23.13 24.92
CA ALA A 200 17.53 21.82 24.33
C ALA A 200 17.59 21.88 22.80
N ALA A 201 18.56 21.17 22.24
CA ALA A 201 18.74 20.95 20.82
C ALA A 201 18.86 19.45 20.55
N ALA A 202 18.27 18.99 19.47
CA ALA A 202 18.37 17.61 19.04
C ALA A 202 18.86 17.57 17.58
N ARG A 203 20.02 16.95 17.37
CA ARG A 203 20.65 16.84 16.06
C ARG A 203 20.45 15.44 15.50
N VAL A 204 20.08 15.37 14.24
CA VAL A 204 19.96 14.13 13.47
C VAL A 204 20.94 14.18 12.32
N ALA A 205 21.80 13.18 12.24
CA ALA A 205 22.68 12.99 11.10
C ALA A 205 21.83 12.63 9.86
N VAL A 206 22.06 13.34 8.77
CA VAL A 206 21.43 13.09 7.47
C VAL A 206 22.51 12.52 6.58
N GLY A 207 22.80 11.24 6.76
CA GLY A 207 23.73 10.51 5.90
C GLY A 207 23.01 9.89 4.72
N ALA A 208 23.66 9.83 3.55
CA ALA A 208 23.19 8.96 2.48
C ALA A 208 23.17 7.52 3.03
N PRO A 209 21.99 6.87 3.09
CA PRO A 209 21.93 5.48 3.51
C PRO A 209 22.79 4.66 2.56
N ARG A 210 23.58 3.73 3.11
CA ARG A 210 24.35 2.81 2.26
C ARG A 210 23.35 1.94 1.50
N PRO A 211 23.34 1.95 0.16
CA PRO A 211 22.47 1.07 -0.58
C PRO A 211 22.86 -0.37 -0.25
N GLY A 212 21.92 -1.10 0.37
CA GLY A 212 22.03 -2.55 0.49
C GLY A 212 21.87 -3.22 -0.88
N PRO A 213 22.27 -4.49 -1.02
CA PRO A 213 21.98 -5.26 -2.23
C PRO A 213 20.48 -5.24 -2.51
N ALA A 214 20.10 -4.89 -3.73
CA ALA A 214 18.72 -4.92 -4.20
C ALA A 214 18.68 -5.38 -5.66
N GLY A 215 17.60 -6.00 -6.06
CA GLY A 215 17.45 -6.52 -7.42
C GLY A 215 16.02 -6.89 -7.77
N PRO A 216 15.73 -7.16 -9.05
CA PRO A 216 14.48 -7.79 -9.44
C PRO A 216 14.37 -9.19 -8.80
N ALA A 217 13.15 -9.64 -8.54
CA ALA A 217 12.94 -11.01 -8.09
C ALA A 217 13.22 -12.02 -9.22
N ASP A 218 13.90 -13.11 -8.88
CA ASP A 218 14.15 -14.30 -9.72
C ASP A 218 13.61 -15.52 -8.94
N PRO A 219 12.90 -16.52 -9.53
CA PRO A 219 12.51 -16.75 -10.95
C PRO A 219 11.63 -15.63 -11.56
N PRO A 220 11.38 -15.63 -12.89
CA PRO A 220 10.42 -14.73 -13.49
C PRO A 220 9.10 -14.74 -12.72
N TRP A 221 8.73 -13.56 -12.25
CA TRP A 221 7.50 -13.33 -11.50
C TRP A 221 6.31 -13.89 -12.28
N PRO A 222 5.31 -14.54 -11.63
CA PRO A 222 4.11 -15.00 -12.31
C PRO A 222 3.46 -13.86 -13.10
N THR A 223 2.70 -14.21 -14.14
CA THR A 223 2.03 -13.17 -14.93
C THR A 223 1.07 -12.37 -14.06
N ALA A 224 0.81 -11.11 -14.41
CA ALA A 224 -0.08 -10.27 -13.61
C ALA A 224 -1.49 -10.85 -13.46
N ALA A 225 -1.96 -11.57 -14.49
CA ALA A 225 -3.21 -12.32 -14.45
C ALA A 225 -3.17 -13.46 -13.43
N GLU A 226 -2.06 -14.20 -13.34
CA GLU A 226 -1.86 -15.23 -12.32
C GLU A 226 -1.78 -14.64 -10.92
N CYS A 227 -1.03 -13.55 -10.71
CA CYS A 227 -0.99 -12.86 -9.42
C CYS A 227 -2.38 -12.37 -9.00
N TYR A 228 -3.13 -11.77 -9.93
CA TYR A 228 -4.49 -11.29 -9.68
C TYR A 228 -5.42 -12.45 -9.28
N LEU A 229 -5.40 -13.55 -10.04
CA LEU A 229 -6.26 -14.70 -9.77
C LEU A 229 -5.87 -15.41 -8.47
N ALA A 230 -4.57 -15.51 -8.16
CA ALA A 230 -4.09 -16.06 -6.90
C ALA A 230 -4.60 -15.26 -5.71
N LEU A 231 -4.54 -13.93 -5.76
CA LEU A 231 -5.05 -13.04 -4.72
C LEU A 231 -6.58 -13.14 -4.57
N LEU A 232 -7.30 -13.22 -5.68
CA LEU A 232 -8.75 -13.40 -5.69
C LEU A 232 -9.16 -14.73 -5.04
N CYS A 233 -8.42 -15.81 -5.32
CA CYS A 233 -8.67 -17.16 -4.80
C CYS A 233 -8.04 -17.44 -3.42
N ALA A 234 -7.28 -16.51 -2.85
CA ALA A 234 -6.67 -16.65 -1.52
C ALA A 234 -7.71 -16.47 -0.39
N GLN A 235 -8.82 -15.79 -0.67
CA GLN A 235 -9.91 -15.56 0.29
C GLN A 235 -10.94 -16.70 0.21
N ASP A 236 -11.45 -17.13 1.37
CA ASP A 236 -12.56 -18.08 1.45
C ASP A 236 -13.64 -17.56 2.42
N PRO A 237 -14.83 -17.18 1.92
CA PRO A 237 -15.21 -17.16 0.50
C PRO A 237 -14.45 -16.06 -0.28
N PRO A 238 -14.27 -16.21 -1.61
CA PRO A 238 -13.70 -15.15 -2.45
C PRO A 238 -14.52 -13.84 -2.39
N PRO A 239 -13.94 -12.69 -2.78
CA PRO A 239 -14.65 -11.42 -2.82
C PRO A 239 -15.92 -11.49 -3.67
N ALA A 240 -17.05 -11.08 -3.10
CA ALA A 240 -18.29 -10.89 -3.83
C ALA A 240 -18.40 -9.45 -4.38
N ILE A 241 -19.21 -9.27 -5.43
CA ILE A 241 -19.76 -7.97 -5.83
C ILE A 241 -21.27 -7.99 -5.58
N GLY A 242 -21.77 -7.01 -4.83
CA GLY A 242 -23.19 -6.93 -4.47
C GLY A 242 -23.66 -8.18 -3.74
N ARG A 243 -24.71 -8.84 -4.25
CA ARG A 243 -25.31 -10.06 -3.67
C ARG A 243 -24.78 -11.38 -4.25
N SER A 244 -23.72 -11.33 -5.07
CA SER A 244 -23.19 -12.52 -5.74
C SER A 244 -22.49 -13.49 -4.79
N ARG A 245 -22.37 -14.75 -5.21
CA ARG A 245 -21.45 -15.70 -4.59
C ARG A 245 -20.05 -15.46 -5.15
N GLY A 246 -19.08 -15.08 -4.31
CA GLY A 246 -17.73 -14.74 -4.76
C GLY A 246 -17.01 -15.81 -5.59
N ARG A 247 -17.38 -17.09 -5.45
CA ARG A 247 -16.85 -18.17 -6.30
C ARG A 247 -17.28 -18.07 -7.77
N GLN A 248 -18.51 -17.64 -8.05
CA GLN A 248 -18.97 -17.42 -9.43
C GLN A 248 -18.21 -16.27 -10.07
N VAL A 249 -17.99 -15.19 -9.30
CA VAL A 249 -17.18 -14.05 -9.72
C VAL A 249 -15.74 -14.47 -10.02
N ALA A 250 -15.11 -15.25 -9.15
CA ALA A 250 -13.75 -15.75 -9.37
C ALA A 250 -13.64 -16.67 -10.59
N ALA A 251 -14.65 -17.52 -10.83
CA ALA A 251 -14.71 -18.37 -12.02
C ALA A 251 -14.85 -17.53 -13.30
N ALA A 252 -15.75 -16.55 -13.33
CA ALA A 252 -15.93 -15.68 -14.49
C ALA A 252 -14.66 -14.87 -14.83
N VAL A 253 -13.95 -14.37 -13.81
CA VAL A 253 -12.64 -13.72 -14.01
C VAL A 253 -11.64 -14.70 -14.59
N ALA A 254 -11.54 -15.93 -14.07
CA ALA A 254 -10.63 -16.94 -14.60
C ALA A 254 -10.93 -17.30 -16.06
N GLU A 255 -12.20 -17.46 -16.42
CA GLU A 255 -12.64 -17.73 -17.79
C GLU A 255 -12.29 -16.58 -18.74
N ALA A 256 -12.51 -15.33 -18.32
CA ALA A 256 -12.17 -14.16 -19.11
C ALA A 256 -10.65 -14.02 -19.31
N LEU A 257 -9.85 -14.24 -18.27
CA LEU A 257 -8.39 -14.21 -18.38
C LEU A 257 -7.87 -15.32 -19.31
N TYR A 258 -8.49 -16.50 -19.26
CA TYR A 258 -8.17 -17.59 -20.17
C TYR A 258 -8.53 -17.26 -21.62
N PHE A 259 -9.75 -16.77 -21.85
CA PHE A 259 -10.25 -16.41 -23.19
C PHE A 259 -9.41 -15.32 -23.86
N THR A 260 -8.92 -14.36 -23.07
CA THR A 260 -8.07 -13.26 -23.56
C THR A 260 -6.61 -13.66 -23.78
N GLY A 261 -6.23 -14.88 -23.40
CA GLY A 261 -4.84 -15.34 -23.44
C GLY A 261 -3.95 -14.73 -22.36
N ALA A 262 -4.53 -14.04 -21.36
CA ALA A 262 -3.80 -13.38 -20.28
C ALA A 262 -3.23 -14.36 -19.26
N ILE A 263 -3.82 -15.56 -19.13
CA ILE A 263 -3.33 -16.64 -18.27
C ILE A 263 -3.11 -17.90 -19.13
N PRO A 264 -1.99 -18.62 -18.96
CA PRO A 264 -1.71 -19.79 -19.78
C PRO A 264 -2.67 -20.97 -19.45
N PRO A 265 -2.98 -21.83 -20.44
CA PRO A 265 -3.97 -22.90 -20.31
C PRO A 265 -3.63 -23.95 -19.24
N ASP A 266 -2.34 -24.11 -18.93
CA ASP A 266 -1.80 -25.04 -17.94
C ASP A 266 -1.64 -24.42 -16.55
N SER A 267 -2.02 -23.15 -16.37
CA SER A 267 -1.90 -22.48 -15.07
C SER A 267 -2.70 -23.24 -13.99
N PRO A 268 -2.07 -23.64 -12.87
CA PRO A 268 -2.74 -24.37 -11.79
C PRO A 268 -3.85 -23.54 -11.12
N LEU A 269 -3.79 -22.21 -11.25
CA LEU A 269 -4.78 -21.28 -10.73
C LEU A 269 -6.13 -21.37 -11.46
N LEU A 270 -6.13 -21.68 -12.76
CA LEU A 270 -7.37 -21.92 -13.52
C LEU A 270 -8.15 -23.09 -12.93
N ARG A 271 -7.47 -24.22 -12.65
CA ARG A 271 -8.11 -25.40 -12.06
C ARG A 271 -8.71 -25.10 -10.69
N ARG A 272 -8.03 -24.28 -9.89
CA ARG A 272 -8.49 -23.85 -8.56
C ARG A 272 -9.70 -22.93 -8.67
N ALA A 273 -9.65 -21.90 -9.53
CA ALA A 273 -10.72 -20.91 -9.69
C ALA A 273 -11.99 -21.52 -10.30
N LEU A 274 -11.84 -22.43 -11.27
CA LEU A 274 -12.95 -23.14 -11.93
C LEU A 274 -13.48 -24.33 -11.11
N GLY A 275 -13.04 -24.51 -9.86
CA GLY A 275 -13.58 -25.51 -8.94
C GLY A 275 -13.20 -26.96 -9.25
N ARG A 276 -12.17 -27.22 -10.08
CA ARG A 276 -11.71 -28.58 -10.44
C ARG A 276 -10.65 -29.16 -9.49
N ALA A 277 -10.18 -28.40 -8.50
CA ALA A 277 -9.21 -28.87 -7.52
C ALA A 277 -9.89 -29.38 -6.22
N ARG A 278 -9.48 -30.56 -5.73
CA ARG A 278 -9.85 -31.04 -4.39
C ARG A 278 -9.40 -30.02 -3.34
N ARG A 279 -10.32 -29.71 -2.42
CA ARG A 279 -10.10 -28.87 -1.23
C ARG A 279 -8.80 -29.29 -0.54
N SER A 280 -7.93 -28.35 -0.21
CA SER A 280 -7.16 -28.52 1.03
C SER A 280 -8.15 -28.40 2.18
N THR A 281 -8.38 -29.49 2.91
CA THR A 281 -9.27 -29.58 4.08
C THR A 281 -8.78 -28.81 5.31
N ARG A 282 -7.76 -27.98 5.15
CA ARG A 282 -7.41 -26.95 6.12
C ARG A 282 -7.67 -25.60 5.46
N PRO A 283 -8.67 -24.81 5.90
CA PRO A 283 -8.30 -23.44 6.18
C PRO A 283 -7.07 -23.57 7.06
N ALA A 284 -5.91 -23.07 6.64
CA ALA A 284 -4.91 -22.77 7.66
C ALA A 284 -5.70 -21.90 8.64
N ARG A 285 -6.01 -22.44 9.83
CA ARG A 285 -6.28 -21.58 10.98
C ARG A 285 -5.02 -20.75 11.01
N LEU A 286 -5.07 -19.55 10.43
CA LEU A 286 -4.10 -18.53 10.69
C LEU A 286 -4.14 -18.47 12.21
N ALA A 287 -3.11 -19.01 12.86
CA ALA A 287 -2.92 -18.80 14.28
C ALA A 287 -3.24 -17.32 14.51
N ALA A 288 -4.16 -17.04 15.44
CA ALA A 288 -4.74 -15.71 15.58
C ALA A 288 -3.61 -14.68 15.45
N TRP A 289 -3.66 -13.88 14.38
CA TRP A 289 -2.61 -12.92 14.11
C TRP A 289 -2.47 -12.06 15.35
N PRO A 290 -1.26 -11.85 15.87
CA PRO A 290 -1.09 -11.02 17.05
C PRO A 290 -1.63 -9.62 16.74
N ASP A 291 -2.21 -8.99 17.77
CA ASP A 291 -2.61 -7.60 17.66
C ASP A 291 -1.41 -6.76 17.17
N PRO A 292 -1.62 -5.80 16.25
CA PRO A 292 -0.56 -4.89 15.86
C PRO A 292 0.05 -4.24 17.11
N VAL A 293 1.39 -4.12 17.13
CA VAL A 293 2.11 -3.47 18.24
C VAL A 293 1.44 -2.13 18.55
N ARG A 294 1.08 -1.91 19.83
CA ARG A 294 0.29 -0.76 20.26
C ARG A 294 1.00 0.55 19.91
N GLN A 295 0.28 1.47 19.27
CA GLN A 295 0.75 2.82 19.00
C GLN A 295 1.27 3.49 20.28
N GLY A 296 2.48 4.04 20.23
CA GLY A 296 3.10 4.79 21.33
C GLY A 296 4.16 4.03 22.15
N MET A 297 4.35 2.72 21.91
CA MET A 297 5.48 1.98 22.46
C MET A 297 6.76 2.32 21.68
N GLN A 298 7.84 2.63 22.39
CA GLN A 298 9.15 2.85 21.76
C GLN A 298 9.70 1.50 21.28
N PRO A 299 10.23 1.43 20.05
CA PRO A 299 10.89 0.22 19.58
C PRO A 299 12.22 0.01 20.31
N ASP A 300 12.58 -1.25 20.53
CA ASP A 300 13.90 -1.65 21.05
C ASP A 300 14.99 -1.34 20.02
N VAL A 301 14.63 -1.45 18.73
CA VAL A 301 15.51 -1.18 17.60
C VAL A 301 14.81 -0.37 16.53
N GLN A 302 15.53 0.63 16.00
CA GLN A 302 15.07 1.47 14.91
C GLN A 302 16.19 1.59 13.87
N ILE A 303 15.99 1.05 12.66
CA ILE A 303 16.99 1.04 11.57
C ILE A 303 16.49 1.83 10.36
N ALA A 304 17.19 2.92 10.01
CA ALA A 304 16.95 3.63 8.77
C ALA A 304 17.62 2.89 7.60
N VAL A 305 16.89 2.68 6.50
CA VAL A 305 17.38 1.91 5.35
C VAL A 305 17.33 2.72 4.07
N CYS A 306 16.18 3.31 3.72
CA CYS A 306 15.93 4.01 2.46
C CYS A 306 16.41 3.26 1.20
N ALA A 307 16.05 1.98 1.07
CA ALA A 307 16.38 1.17 -0.10
C ALA A 307 15.31 1.34 -1.19
N ALA A 308 15.67 1.97 -2.30
CA ALA A 308 14.81 2.05 -3.48
C ALA A 308 14.84 0.73 -4.25
N LEU A 309 13.67 0.16 -4.50
CA LEU A 309 13.53 -1.11 -5.20
C LEU A 309 13.39 -0.89 -6.73
N PRO A 310 14.05 -1.69 -7.56
CA PRO A 310 14.09 -1.50 -9.02
C PRO A 310 12.81 -1.99 -9.73
N PHE A 311 11.68 -1.30 -9.51
CA PHE A 311 10.44 -1.50 -10.26
C PHE A 311 10.45 -0.64 -11.55
N ALA A 312 9.91 -1.16 -12.66
CA ALA A 312 9.78 -0.38 -13.90
C ALA A 312 8.49 0.47 -13.91
N GLY A 313 7.38 -0.07 -13.39
CA GLY A 313 6.08 0.61 -13.38
C GLY A 313 5.71 1.31 -12.07
N SER A 314 6.53 1.17 -11.02
CA SER A 314 6.20 1.64 -9.67
C SER A 314 7.42 2.30 -9.01
N ALA A 315 7.16 3.11 -7.98
CA ALA A 315 8.21 3.57 -7.08
C ALA A 315 7.98 2.93 -5.73
N VAL A 316 9.00 2.25 -5.20
CA VAL A 316 8.93 1.60 -3.89
C VAL A 316 10.23 1.86 -3.15
N VAL A 317 10.13 2.34 -1.91
CA VAL A 317 11.28 2.58 -1.05
C VAL A 317 11.01 1.95 0.32
N ILE A 318 11.89 1.06 0.77
CA ILE A 318 11.89 0.59 2.15
C ILE A 318 12.55 1.69 2.98
N GLU A 319 11.74 2.40 3.78
CA GLU A 319 12.20 3.55 4.56
C GLU A 319 13.04 3.10 5.76
N GLY A 320 12.62 2.00 6.40
CA GLY A 320 13.29 1.46 7.58
C GLY A 320 12.47 0.37 8.24
N LEU A 321 12.91 -0.02 9.43
CA LEU A 321 12.21 -0.98 10.26
C LEU A 321 12.30 -0.64 11.74
N CYS A 322 11.28 -1.07 12.48
CA CYS A 322 11.20 -1.01 13.94
C CYS A 322 11.06 -2.43 14.48
N GLY A 323 11.72 -2.71 15.62
CA GLY A 323 11.59 -4.00 16.31
C GLY A 323 11.19 -3.85 17.78
N TRP A 324 10.37 -4.79 18.25
CA TRP A 324 9.94 -4.98 19.65
C TRP A 324 10.13 -6.45 20.01
N GLY A 325 11.29 -6.78 20.58
CA GLY A 325 11.79 -8.15 20.69
C GLY A 325 11.82 -8.84 19.32
N GLU A 326 10.99 -9.87 19.15
CA GLU A 326 10.88 -10.65 17.91
C GLU A 326 9.89 -10.06 16.89
N HIS A 327 9.09 -9.07 17.28
CA HIS A 327 8.15 -8.42 16.37
C HIS A 327 8.87 -7.35 15.55
N ILE A 328 8.83 -7.46 14.23
CA ILE A 328 9.40 -6.48 13.30
C ILE A 328 8.27 -5.83 12.49
N GLN A 329 8.33 -4.51 12.39
CA GLN A 329 7.50 -3.71 11.50
C GLN A 329 8.37 -3.04 10.44
N LEU A 330 8.06 -3.26 9.18
CA LEU A 330 8.68 -2.60 8.03
C LEU A 330 7.89 -1.35 7.64
N LEU A 331 8.60 -0.32 7.21
CA LEU A 331 8.03 0.93 6.75
C LEU A 331 8.34 1.10 5.27
N LEU A 332 7.30 1.29 4.49
CA LEU A 332 7.40 1.31 3.03
C LEU A 332 6.70 2.53 2.48
N TYR A 333 7.41 3.32 1.69
CA TYR A 333 6.82 4.26 0.75
C TYR A 333 6.53 3.53 -0.56
N GLY A 334 5.41 3.86 -1.20
CA GLY A 334 5.15 3.36 -2.54
C GLY A 334 4.24 4.24 -3.38
N TRP A 335 4.26 3.94 -4.67
CA TRP A 335 3.40 4.51 -5.69
C TRP A 335 3.19 3.50 -6.84
N PRO A 336 1.97 3.35 -7.38
CA PRO A 336 0.73 3.97 -6.90
C PRO A 336 0.15 3.20 -5.69
N TRP A 337 -0.26 3.93 -4.67
CA TRP A 337 -1.01 3.43 -3.53
C TRP A 337 -2.50 3.44 -3.90
N THR A 338 -3.02 2.31 -4.34
CA THR A 338 -4.39 2.15 -4.88
C THR A 338 -5.30 1.36 -3.95
N GLN A 339 -4.90 1.18 -2.70
CA GLN A 339 -5.63 0.34 -1.76
C GLN A 339 -6.99 0.94 -1.44
N GLY A 340 -8.05 0.16 -1.64
CA GLY A 340 -9.43 0.59 -1.47
C GLY A 340 -10.01 1.37 -2.67
N ASP A 341 -9.18 1.72 -3.65
CA ASP A 341 -9.60 2.54 -4.80
C ASP A 341 -10.18 1.72 -5.97
N CYS A 342 -10.08 0.38 -5.94
CA CYS A 342 -10.57 -0.50 -7.00
C CYS A 342 -11.13 -1.82 -6.45
N TRP A 343 -12.03 -2.47 -7.18
CA TRP A 343 -12.44 -3.83 -6.84
C TRP A 343 -11.44 -4.86 -7.38
N PRO A 344 -11.12 -5.93 -6.60
CA PRO A 344 -11.45 -6.11 -5.20
C PRO A 344 -10.66 -5.12 -4.34
N ALA A 345 -11.35 -4.44 -3.41
CA ALA A 345 -10.70 -3.52 -2.47
C ALA A 345 -9.61 -4.21 -1.63
N ALA A 346 -9.68 -5.54 -1.56
CA ALA A 346 -8.76 -6.41 -0.87
C ALA A 346 -7.48 -6.76 -1.67
N ILE A 347 -7.37 -6.41 -2.96
CA ILE A 347 -6.08 -6.54 -3.67
C ILE A 347 -5.16 -5.45 -3.12
N PRO A 348 -4.07 -5.82 -2.43
CA PRO A 348 -3.16 -4.84 -1.89
C PRO A 348 -2.35 -4.19 -3.01
N ALA A 349 -2.04 -2.90 -2.87
CA ALA A 349 -1.15 -2.20 -3.79
C ALA A 349 0.26 -2.84 -3.79
N PHE A 350 0.70 -3.28 -2.61
CA PHE A 350 1.98 -3.96 -2.39
C PHE A 350 1.80 -5.15 -1.45
N THR A 351 2.41 -6.28 -1.77
CA THR A 351 2.60 -7.38 -0.80
C THR A 351 4.04 -7.41 -0.35
N VAL A 352 4.26 -7.84 0.89
CA VAL A 352 5.59 -7.95 1.49
C VAL A 352 5.79 -9.38 1.97
N ARG A 353 6.86 -10.02 1.49
CA ARG A 353 7.37 -11.30 1.99
C ARG A 353 8.80 -11.10 2.43
N VAL A 354 9.21 -11.76 3.50
CA VAL A 354 10.57 -11.69 4.02
C VAL A 354 11.10 -13.09 4.20
N VAL A 355 12.34 -13.31 3.79
CA VAL A 355 13.09 -14.54 4.08
C VAL A 355 14.25 -14.18 4.99
N ASP A 356 14.34 -14.82 6.15
CA ASP A 356 15.44 -14.62 7.07
C ASP A 356 16.70 -15.44 6.70
N ASP A 357 17.82 -15.14 7.32
CA ASP A 357 19.10 -15.86 7.11
C ASP A 357 19.13 -17.30 7.64
N GLN A 358 18.06 -17.75 8.30
CA GLN A 358 17.84 -19.13 8.74
C GLN A 358 16.87 -19.89 7.80
N GLY A 359 16.40 -19.24 6.73
CA GLY A 359 15.42 -19.79 5.79
C GLY A 359 13.96 -19.71 6.28
N GLY A 360 13.69 -18.99 7.37
CA GLY A 360 12.33 -18.68 7.83
C GLY A 360 11.63 -17.72 6.89
N GLU A 361 10.37 -18.03 6.54
CA GLU A 361 9.52 -17.15 5.75
C GLU A 361 8.56 -16.37 6.65
N HIS A 362 8.44 -15.07 6.37
CA HIS A 362 7.53 -14.16 7.05
C HIS A 362 6.71 -13.37 6.03
N VAL A 363 5.45 -13.14 6.32
CA VAL A 363 4.55 -12.32 5.52
C VAL A 363 4.31 -11.01 6.24
N GLY A 364 4.48 -9.90 5.54
CA GLY A 364 4.15 -8.58 6.03
C GLY A 364 2.65 -8.33 5.91
N ARG A 365 1.99 -8.16 7.05
CA ARG A 365 0.60 -7.68 7.09
C ARG A 365 0.58 -6.18 7.22
N LEU A 366 -0.11 -5.54 6.28
CA LEU A 366 -0.35 -4.12 6.38
C LEU A 366 -1.17 -3.81 7.64
N GLY A 367 -0.64 -2.92 8.48
CA GLY A 367 -1.32 -2.29 9.59
C GLY A 367 -1.90 -0.95 9.14
N GLY A 368 -1.23 0.14 9.52
CA GLY A 368 -1.60 1.50 9.09
C GLY A 368 -1.04 1.86 7.72
N TRP A 369 -1.75 2.73 7.01
CA TRP A 369 -1.24 3.38 5.81
C TRP A 369 -1.76 4.82 5.69
N THR A 370 -1.01 5.63 4.96
CA THR A 370 -1.33 7.05 4.71
C THR A 370 -1.04 7.38 3.25
N GLY A 371 -2.03 7.93 2.54
CA GLY A 371 -1.85 8.48 1.19
C GLY A 371 -1.44 9.96 1.22
N TYR A 372 -0.64 10.39 0.25
CA TYR A 372 -0.05 11.74 0.15
C TYR A 372 -0.56 12.57 -1.05
N GLY A 373 -1.56 12.06 -1.80
CA GLY A 373 -2.02 12.64 -3.06
C GLY A 373 -1.28 12.09 -4.27
N GLU A 374 -1.84 12.20 -5.48
CA GLU A 374 -1.26 11.67 -6.73
C GLU A 374 -0.92 10.17 -6.71
N GLY A 375 -1.53 9.41 -5.80
CA GLY A 375 -1.24 7.99 -5.57
C GLY A 375 0.06 7.71 -4.79
N GLU A 376 0.75 8.72 -4.25
CA GLU A 376 1.88 8.47 -3.34
C GLU A 376 1.35 8.02 -1.98
N GLY A 377 2.02 7.09 -1.32
CA GLY A 377 1.58 6.62 -0.01
C GLY A 377 2.67 5.93 0.80
N ARG A 378 2.33 5.64 2.05
CA ARG A 378 3.18 4.92 3.00
C ARG A 378 2.36 3.86 3.70
N GLY A 379 2.93 2.69 3.90
CA GLY A 379 2.35 1.58 4.65
C GLY A 379 3.30 1.03 5.70
N GLU A 380 2.72 0.55 6.79
CA GLU A 380 3.44 -0.14 7.86
C GLU A 380 3.09 -1.63 7.81
N PHE A 381 4.09 -2.50 7.69
CA PHE A 381 3.90 -3.94 7.52
C PHE A 381 4.50 -4.72 8.69
N THR A 382 3.65 -5.36 9.48
CA THR A 382 4.09 -6.22 10.60
C THR A 382 4.38 -7.62 10.08
N LEU A 383 5.57 -8.14 10.38
CA LEU A 383 6.01 -9.46 9.93
C LEU A 383 5.39 -10.58 10.78
N TRP A 384 4.94 -11.64 10.11
CA TRP A 384 4.40 -12.85 10.73
C TRP A 384 4.78 -14.13 9.98
N PRO A 385 5.20 -15.23 10.65
CA PRO A 385 5.48 -15.34 12.08
C PRO A 385 6.52 -14.34 12.59
N ALA A 386 6.67 -14.18 13.91
CA ALA A 386 7.67 -13.28 14.48
C ALA A 386 9.09 -13.68 14.02
N VAL A 387 10.00 -12.69 13.95
CA VAL A 387 11.38 -12.89 13.48
C VAL A 387 12.27 -13.16 14.68
N PRO A 388 12.84 -14.38 14.81
CA PRO A 388 13.66 -14.75 15.97
C PRO A 388 14.80 -13.76 16.24
N ALA A 389 15.13 -13.50 17.51
CA ALA A 389 16.18 -12.55 17.89
C ALA A 389 17.57 -12.90 17.30
N ARG A 390 17.82 -14.19 17.01
CA ARG A 390 19.07 -14.69 16.43
C ARG A 390 19.28 -14.30 14.96
N VAL A 391 18.22 -13.93 14.24
CA VAL A 391 18.28 -13.51 12.82
C VAL A 391 19.08 -12.22 12.69
N ARG A 392 20.03 -12.20 11.75
CA ARG A 392 20.92 -11.07 11.48
C ARG A 392 20.66 -10.42 10.14
N ARG A 393 20.05 -11.11 9.19
CA ARG A 393 19.71 -10.55 7.89
C ARG A 393 18.29 -10.93 7.46
N LEU A 394 17.62 -9.98 6.83
CA LEU A 394 16.32 -10.14 6.19
C LEU A 394 16.44 -9.84 4.70
N ARG A 395 15.98 -10.75 3.86
CA ARG A 395 15.66 -10.45 2.47
C ARG A 395 14.22 -10.03 2.36
N VAL A 396 13.98 -8.72 2.20
CA VAL A 396 12.63 -8.17 2.04
C VAL A 396 12.28 -8.17 0.56
N ILE A 397 11.25 -8.92 0.21
CA ILE A 397 10.68 -9.03 -1.14
C ILE A 397 9.37 -8.24 -1.14
N VAL A 398 9.32 -7.20 -1.96
CA VAL A 398 8.09 -6.44 -2.20
C VAL A 398 7.59 -6.76 -3.58
N SER A 399 6.28 -6.89 -3.74
CA SER A 399 5.69 -7.13 -5.04
C SER A 399 4.39 -6.38 -5.26
N THR A 400 4.11 -6.11 -6.53
CA THR A 400 2.82 -5.69 -7.07
C THR A 400 2.21 -6.87 -7.85
N LEU A 401 1.10 -6.65 -8.54
CA LEU A 401 0.58 -7.65 -9.48
C LEU A 401 1.58 -7.97 -10.60
N TRP A 402 2.40 -7.01 -11.02
CA TRP A 402 3.16 -7.12 -12.26
C TRP A 402 4.64 -7.38 -12.07
N GLU A 403 5.17 -7.04 -10.91
CA GLU A 403 6.60 -6.93 -10.69
C GLU A 403 6.90 -7.27 -9.24
N ALA A 404 8.11 -7.75 -8.99
CA ALA A 404 8.65 -7.91 -7.66
C ALA A 404 10.13 -7.58 -7.64
N ALA A 405 10.57 -7.09 -6.49
CA ALA A 405 11.96 -6.76 -6.24
C ALA A 405 12.29 -7.07 -4.78
N TRP A 406 13.57 -7.21 -4.50
CA TRP A 406 14.07 -7.51 -3.16
C TRP A 406 15.16 -6.55 -2.74
N ALA A 407 15.33 -6.41 -1.42
CA ALA A 407 16.50 -5.81 -0.81
C ALA A 407 16.91 -6.59 0.46
N ASP A 408 18.21 -6.71 0.68
CA ASP A 408 18.76 -7.29 1.90
C ASP A 408 18.98 -6.20 2.97
N ILE A 409 18.53 -6.50 4.20
CA ILE A 409 18.63 -5.60 5.36
C ILE A 409 19.34 -6.34 6.48
N GLU A 410 20.42 -5.74 6.99
CA GLU A 410 21.11 -6.22 8.18
C GLU A 410 20.39 -5.76 9.44
N LEU A 411 20.25 -6.67 10.41
CA LEU A 411 19.72 -6.42 11.74
C LEU A 411 20.87 -6.37 12.76
N PRO A 412 20.87 -5.39 13.67
CA PRO A 412 21.81 -5.38 14.77
C PRO A 412 21.49 -6.54 15.74
N PRO A 413 22.42 -6.86 16.65
CA PRO A 413 22.11 -7.71 17.81
C PRO A 413 20.88 -7.20 18.56
N ARG A 414 19.96 -8.13 18.85
CA ARG A 414 18.72 -7.91 19.60
C ARG A 414 18.69 -8.79 20.83
#